data_AF-R5W617-F1
#
_entry.id   AF-R5W617-F1
#
_cell.length_a   1.000
_cell.length_b   1.000
_cell.length_c   1.000
_cell.angle_alpha   90.00
_cell.angle_beta   90.00
_cell.angle_gamma   90.00
#
_symmetry.space_group_name_H-M   'P 1'
#
loop_
_entity.id
_entity.type
_entity.pdbx_description
1 polymer ?
#
loop_
_entity_poly.entity_id
_entity_poly.type
_entity_poly.pdbx_seq_one_letter_code
_entity_poly.pdbx_strand_id
1 'polypeptide(L)'
;MFNEHLQPGDDEIYFVEETGELVFGDKIYDKIRGGSDLQVEYEKTKFNKGQIRPEHYFDCTTTDNGTGKTITYNTTDTQTIRYQINFSQTLVVNTQACNSINTSIYRHVDEVANICNDLDVMEQNLAAVKKRIDDCNAGDTDKLADLNELKDQLTTQIQLQNTVLQKALGGTITMLQGQKNDINVALADHGSRYSRLQMTENKLKQQRTDTDEAKSDNENADLGKAYINFNEADLLYQATLNATSKILGQSLLNFI
;
A
#
# COMPACT_ATOMS: atom_id res chain seq x y z
N MET A 1 -0.81 39.12 -17.87
CA MET A 1 -0.02 39.88 -16.89
C MET A 1 0.82 38.85 -16.15
N PHE A 2 2.13 38.77 -16.44
CA PHE A 2 3.03 37.91 -15.67
C PHE A 2 3.13 38.50 -14.26
N ASN A 3 3.13 37.67 -13.22
CA ASN A 3 3.20 38.09 -11.83
C ASN A 3 4.54 38.82 -11.54
N GLU A 4 4.60 40.12 -11.82
CA GLU A 4 5.74 40.99 -11.48
C GLU A 4 5.96 41.14 -9.96
N HIS A 5 5.06 40.60 -9.13
CA HIS A 5 5.15 40.63 -7.66
C HIS A 5 5.86 39.41 -7.05
N LEU A 6 6.38 38.49 -7.87
CA LEU A 6 7.13 37.31 -7.41
C LEU A 6 8.58 37.29 -7.93
N GLN A 7 9.26 38.45 -7.90
CA GLN A 7 10.70 38.51 -8.15
C GLN A 7 11.45 38.54 -6.81
N PRO A 8 11.88 37.38 -6.28
CA PRO A 8 12.82 37.37 -5.16
C PRO A 8 14.14 38.03 -5.59
N GLY A 9 14.80 38.72 -4.65
CA GLY A 9 16.19 39.13 -4.87
C GLY A 9 17.10 37.91 -5.10
N ASP A 10 18.30 38.14 -5.65
CA ASP A 10 19.26 37.08 -6.01
C ASP A 10 19.46 35.99 -4.94
N ASP A 11 19.41 36.37 -3.66
CA ASP A 11 19.63 35.52 -2.49
C ASP A 11 18.34 35.31 -1.65
N GLU A 12 17.16 35.46 -2.24
CA GLU A 12 15.87 35.29 -1.57
C GLU A 12 15.04 34.11 -2.11
N ILE A 13 14.15 33.61 -1.26
CA ILE A 13 13.14 32.60 -1.61
C ILE A 13 11.79 33.15 -1.21
N TYR A 14 10.86 33.20 -2.16
CA TYR A 14 9.46 33.51 -1.87
C TYR A 14 8.61 32.26 -1.86
N PHE A 15 7.77 32.15 -0.82
CA PHE A 15 6.76 31.10 -0.71
C PHE A 15 5.39 31.70 -1.04
N VAL A 16 4.71 31.13 -2.02
CA VAL A 16 3.35 31.52 -2.39
C VAL A 16 2.39 30.69 -1.56
N GLU A 17 1.83 31.28 -0.51
CA GLU A 17 0.95 30.56 0.43
C GLU A 17 -0.29 29.95 -0.26
N GLU A 18 -0.79 30.59 -1.31
CA GLU A 18 -1.99 30.16 -2.04
C GLU A 18 -1.74 28.98 -2.98
N THR A 19 -0.57 28.91 -3.62
CA THR A 19 -0.24 27.86 -4.60
C THR A 19 0.72 26.80 -4.04
N GLY A 20 1.38 27.08 -2.91
CA GLY A 20 2.42 26.23 -2.33
C GLY A 20 3.72 26.25 -3.12
N GLU A 21 3.89 27.17 -4.06
CA GLU A 21 5.08 27.27 -4.91
C GLU A 21 6.22 28.01 -4.20
N LEU A 22 7.46 27.58 -4.49
CA LEU A 22 8.68 28.25 -4.05
C LEU A 22 9.34 28.92 -5.26
N VAL A 23 9.57 30.23 -5.15
CA VAL A 23 10.27 31.01 -6.16
C VAL A 23 11.67 31.33 -5.65
N PHE A 24 12.69 30.91 -6.39
CA PHE A 24 14.09 31.09 -6.01
C PHE A 24 14.71 32.26 -6.77
N GLY A 25 15.51 33.08 -6.09
CA GLY A 25 16.41 34.03 -6.73
C GLY A 25 17.54 33.33 -7.49
N ASP A 26 18.11 34.01 -8.49
CA ASP A 26 19.06 33.43 -9.45
C ASP A 26 20.26 32.76 -8.79
N LYS A 27 20.85 33.35 -7.74
CA LYS A 27 22.02 32.74 -7.05
C LYS A 27 21.65 31.51 -6.23
N ILE A 28 20.44 31.48 -5.65
CA ILE A 28 19.94 30.29 -4.94
C ILE A 28 19.64 29.18 -5.94
N TYR A 29 19.02 29.53 -7.07
CA TYR A 29 18.77 28.58 -8.15
C TYR A 29 20.07 27.95 -8.67
N ASP A 30 21.12 28.75 -8.89
CA ASP A 30 22.43 28.24 -9.31
C ASP A 30 23.08 27.31 -8.27
N LYS A 31 22.91 27.59 -6.97
CA LYS A 31 23.37 26.70 -5.88
C LYS A 31 22.60 25.39 -5.84
N ILE A 32 21.28 25.41 -6.01
CA ILE A 32 20.44 24.20 -6.06
C ILE A 32 20.80 23.37 -7.30
N ARG A 33 20.91 24.00 -8.46
CA ARG A 33 21.33 23.36 -9.72
C ARG A 33 22.73 22.76 -9.63
N GLY A 34 23.61 23.36 -8.85
CA GLY A 34 24.96 22.86 -8.54
C GLY A 34 25.01 21.58 -7.70
N GLY A 35 23.86 21.05 -7.25
CA GLY A 35 23.76 19.79 -6.50
C GLY A 35 23.58 19.97 -4.99
N SER A 36 23.04 21.11 -4.54
CA SER A 36 22.67 21.29 -3.13
C SER A 36 21.36 20.53 -2.83
N ASP A 37 21.32 19.79 -1.73
CA ASP A 37 20.10 19.13 -1.27
C ASP A 37 19.08 20.17 -0.76
N LEU A 38 17.84 20.08 -1.27
CA LEU A 38 16.73 20.90 -0.79
C LEU A 38 15.91 20.09 0.22
N GLN A 39 15.90 20.54 1.47
CA GLN A 39 15.07 19.97 2.52
C GLN A 39 14.00 20.97 2.96
N VAL A 40 12.77 20.50 3.09
CA VAL A 40 11.65 21.29 3.62
C VAL A 40 11.14 20.57 4.86
N GLU A 41 11.13 21.27 5.98
CA GLU A 41 10.50 20.82 7.22
C GLU A 41 9.27 21.68 7.47
N TYR A 42 8.14 21.04 7.77
CA TYR A 42 6.90 21.74 8.07
C TYR A 42 6.22 21.10 9.28
N GLU A 43 5.55 21.94 10.08
CA GLU A 43 4.72 21.49 11.17
C GLU A 43 3.24 21.66 10.79
N LYS A 44 2.43 20.64 11.05
CA LYS A 44 0.99 20.70 10.85
C LYS A 44 0.25 20.16 12.05
N THR A 45 -0.60 21.00 12.63
CA THR A 45 -1.36 20.67 13.85
C THR A 45 -2.66 19.90 13.57
N LYS A 46 -3.20 19.97 12.34
CA LYS A 46 -4.48 19.35 11.97
C LYS A 46 -4.44 18.74 10.58
N PHE A 47 -4.87 17.49 10.47
CA PHE A 47 -5.07 16.79 9.20
C PHE A 47 -6.55 16.49 9.01
N ASN A 48 -7.12 16.99 7.91
CA ASN A 48 -8.50 16.72 7.55
C ASN A 48 -8.67 15.27 7.07
N LYS A 49 -9.90 14.75 7.14
CA LYS A 49 -10.22 13.42 6.60
C LYS A 49 -9.89 13.38 5.11
N GLY A 50 -9.12 12.38 4.69
CA GLY A 50 -8.66 12.21 3.30
C GLY A 50 -7.30 12.83 2.98
N GLN A 51 -6.69 13.58 3.91
CA GLN A 51 -5.32 14.06 3.73
C GLN A 51 -4.30 12.94 3.97
N ILE A 52 -3.24 12.93 3.15
CA ILE A 52 -2.12 12.01 3.31
C ILE A 52 -1.47 12.26 4.67
N ARG A 53 -1.30 11.19 5.44
CA ARG A 53 -0.56 11.22 6.69
C ARG A 53 0.94 11.06 6.37
N PRO A 54 1.80 11.98 6.85
CA PRO A 54 3.23 11.95 6.54
C PRO A 54 3.91 10.70 7.12
N GLU A 55 3.36 10.15 8.20
CA GLU A 55 3.80 8.93 8.92
C GLU A 55 4.01 7.71 8.01
N HIS A 56 3.37 7.68 6.84
CA HIS A 56 3.47 6.57 5.88
C HIS A 56 4.52 6.77 4.78
N TYR A 57 5.04 7.98 4.62
CA TYR A 57 5.80 8.39 3.43
C TYR A 57 7.09 9.14 3.74
N PHE A 58 7.21 9.76 4.92
CA PHE A 58 8.30 10.65 5.28
C PHE A 58 8.76 10.40 6.72
N ASP A 59 10.04 10.71 6.95
CA ASP A 59 10.58 10.79 8.30
C ASP A 59 9.88 11.94 9.02
N CYS A 60 9.13 11.63 10.09
CA CYS A 60 8.38 12.65 10.81
C CYS A 60 8.22 12.30 12.28
N THR A 61 7.90 13.31 13.08
CA THR A 61 7.53 13.14 14.49
C THR A 61 6.10 13.62 14.70
N THR A 62 5.34 12.88 15.50
CA THR A 62 4.03 13.31 15.97
C THR A 62 4.10 13.49 17.47
N THR A 63 3.50 14.55 17.97
CA THR A 63 3.36 14.80 19.41
C THR A 63 1.89 14.87 19.75
N ASP A 64 1.45 14.01 20.66
CA ASP A 64 0.09 14.04 21.18
C ASP A 64 -0.06 15.21 22.15
N ASN A 65 -0.84 16.22 21.76
CA ASN A 65 -1.09 17.41 22.57
C ASN A 65 -1.82 17.12 23.90
N GLY A 66 -2.48 15.98 24.04
CA GLY A 66 -3.15 15.58 25.28
C GLY A 66 -2.26 14.87 26.29
N THR A 67 -1.28 14.10 25.82
CA THR A 67 -0.40 13.28 26.68
C THR A 67 1.06 13.73 26.71
N GLY A 68 1.46 14.64 25.80
CA GLY A 68 2.84 15.07 25.61
C GLY A 68 3.77 13.99 25.06
N LYS A 69 3.22 12.86 24.60
CA LYS A 69 4.01 11.76 24.05
C LYS A 69 4.39 12.06 22.62
N THR A 70 5.69 11.94 22.32
CA THR A 70 6.22 12.04 20.97
C THR A 70 6.50 10.64 20.42
N ILE A 71 6.08 10.40 19.18
CA ILE A 71 6.38 9.19 18.41
C ILE A 71 7.16 9.62 17.17
N THR A 72 8.26 8.93 16.89
CA THR A 72 9.11 9.16 15.71
C THR A 72 8.85 8.07 14.68
N TYR A 73 8.67 8.47 13.43
CA TYR A 73 8.49 7.60 12.27
C TYR A 73 9.68 7.78 11.34
N ASN A 74 10.33 6.67 10.98
CA ASN A 74 11.41 6.66 10.00
C ASN A 74 11.00 5.76 8.82
N THR A 75 11.25 6.23 7.60
CA THR A 75 10.97 5.54 6.35
C THR A 75 11.90 4.35 6.09
N THR A 76 13.05 4.31 6.77
CA THR A 76 13.98 3.16 6.76
C THR A 76 13.45 1.96 7.54
N ASP A 77 12.53 2.16 8.48
CA ASP A 77 11.97 1.10 9.31
C ASP A 77 10.82 0.39 8.60
N THR A 78 11.11 -0.75 7.96
CA THR A 78 10.06 -1.53 7.27
C THR A 78 9.03 -2.06 8.26
N GLN A 79 7.76 -1.64 8.12
CA GLN A 79 6.65 -2.05 8.98
C GLN A 79 6.05 -3.39 8.51
N THR A 80 6.90 -4.42 8.48
CA THR A 80 6.54 -5.72 7.93
C THR A 80 5.86 -6.62 8.97
N ILE A 81 4.64 -7.04 8.70
CA ILE A 81 3.88 -7.99 9.52
C ILE A 81 4.14 -9.41 9.02
N ARG A 82 4.63 -10.27 9.92
CA ARG A 82 4.97 -11.67 9.63
C ARG A 82 4.17 -12.62 10.50
N TYR A 83 3.68 -13.70 9.88
CA TYR A 83 3.08 -14.82 10.60
C TYR A 83 3.91 -16.08 10.39
N GLN A 84 4.06 -16.89 11.43
CA GLN A 84 4.65 -18.21 11.32
C GLN A 84 3.63 -19.18 10.71
N ILE A 85 3.99 -19.81 9.61
CA ILE A 85 3.11 -20.70 8.84
C ILE A 85 3.55 -22.17 8.92
N ASN A 86 4.78 -22.43 9.34
CA ASN A 86 5.32 -23.76 9.64
C ASN A 86 6.53 -23.64 10.61
N PHE A 87 7.07 -24.75 11.09
CA PHE A 87 8.30 -24.78 11.87
C PHE A 87 9.42 -24.05 11.13
N SER A 88 9.95 -22.99 11.73
CA SER A 88 10.98 -22.11 11.15
C SER A 88 10.62 -21.47 9.79
N GLN A 89 9.33 -21.33 9.46
CA GLN A 89 8.89 -20.65 8.24
C GLN A 89 7.89 -19.54 8.56
N THR A 90 8.19 -18.33 8.09
CA THR A 90 7.32 -17.16 8.23
C THR A 90 6.91 -16.58 6.88
N LEU A 91 5.72 -16.00 6.80
CA LEU A 91 5.21 -15.32 5.62
C LEU A 91 4.86 -13.87 5.95
N VAL A 92 5.23 -12.95 5.06
CA VAL A 92 4.84 -11.53 5.14
C VAL A 92 3.44 -11.37 4.59
N VAL A 93 2.54 -10.76 5.37
CA VAL A 93 1.11 -10.69 5.02
C VAL A 93 0.63 -9.30 4.61
N ASN A 94 1.45 -8.27 4.75
CA ASN A 94 1.11 -6.91 4.35
C ASN A 94 2.01 -6.38 3.23
N THR A 95 1.50 -5.37 2.56
CA THR A 95 2.25 -4.44 1.71
C THR A 95 2.14 -3.06 2.33
N GLN A 96 3.25 -2.33 2.38
CA GLN A 96 3.27 -0.96 2.90
C GLN A 96 2.75 0.01 1.83
N ALA A 97 1.99 1.03 2.23
CA ALA A 97 1.38 1.99 1.29
C ALA A 97 2.43 2.76 0.47
N CYS A 98 3.58 3.10 1.05
CA CYS A 98 4.69 3.73 0.33
C CYS A 98 5.25 2.87 -0.82
N ASN A 99 5.09 1.55 -0.76
CA ASN A 99 5.58 0.64 -1.81
C ASN A 99 4.59 0.46 -2.95
N SER A 100 3.31 0.83 -2.75
CA SER A 100 2.24 0.54 -3.71
C SER A 100 1.42 1.75 -4.13
N ILE A 101 1.50 2.87 -3.39
CA ILE A 101 0.72 4.09 -3.64
C ILE A 101 1.66 5.29 -3.68
N ASN A 102 1.83 5.87 -4.87
CA ASN A 102 2.61 7.09 -5.05
C ASN A 102 1.79 8.33 -4.68
N THR A 103 2.37 9.25 -3.90
CA THR A 103 1.71 10.50 -3.50
C THR A 103 1.54 11.49 -4.66
N SER A 104 2.27 11.32 -5.76
CA SER A 104 2.15 12.16 -6.96
C SER A 104 0.75 12.14 -7.58
N ILE A 105 -0.08 11.11 -7.31
CA ILE A 105 -1.48 11.05 -7.75
C ILE A 105 -2.24 12.30 -7.31
N TYR A 106 -2.08 12.69 -6.05
CA TYR A 106 -2.76 13.84 -5.48
C TYR A 106 -2.35 15.11 -6.19
N ARG A 107 -1.04 15.31 -6.39
CA ARG A 107 -0.49 16.48 -7.10
C ARG A 107 -1.08 16.62 -8.50
N HIS A 108 -1.16 15.53 -9.26
CA HIS A 108 -1.71 15.56 -10.62
C HIS A 108 -3.22 15.83 -10.65
N VAL A 109 -3.98 15.26 -9.71
CA VAL A 109 -5.42 15.52 -9.60
C VAL A 109 -5.67 16.97 -9.20
N ASP A 110 -4.91 17.51 -8.25
CA ASP A 110 -5.01 18.91 -7.82
C ASP A 110 -4.59 19.86 -8.94
N GLU A 111 -3.54 19.54 -9.70
CA GLU A 111 -3.11 20.30 -10.88
C GLU A 111 -4.24 20.41 -11.92
N VAL A 112 -4.92 19.30 -12.23
CA VAL A 112 -6.07 19.30 -13.13
C VAL A 112 -7.24 20.12 -12.55
N ALA A 113 -7.53 19.96 -11.25
CA ALA A 113 -8.61 20.70 -10.59
C ALA A 113 -8.37 22.22 -10.63
N ASN A 114 -7.13 22.65 -10.38
CA ASN A 114 -6.74 24.06 -10.45
C ASN A 114 -6.89 24.61 -11.87
N ILE A 115 -6.42 23.88 -12.89
CA ILE A 115 -6.58 24.30 -14.29
C ILE A 115 -8.07 24.45 -14.66
N CYS A 116 -8.93 23.55 -14.18
CA CYS A 116 -10.38 23.65 -14.39
C CYS A 116 -10.97 24.89 -13.70
N ASN A 117 -10.59 25.17 -12.45
CA ASN A 117 -11.05 26.36 -11.74
C ASN A 117 -10.61 27.64 -12.46
N ASP A 118 -9.37 27.68 -12.96
CA ASP A 118 -8.85 28.81 -13.74
C ASP A 118 -9.65 29.01 -15.03
N LEU A 119 -9.98 27.92 -15.73
CA LEU A 119 -10.84 27.96 -16.92
C LEU A 119 -12.22 28.50 -16.61
N ASP A 120 -12.86 28.05 -15.53
CA ASP A 120 -14.18 28.55 -15.10
C ASP A 120 -14.15 30.06 -14.84
N VAL A 121 -13.10 30.57 -14.18
CA VAL A 121 -12.91 32.01 -13.95
C VAL A 121 -12.70 32.77 -15.26
N MET A 122 -11.89 32.22 -16.18
CA MET A 122 -11.68 32.83 -17.51
C MET A 122 -12.98 32.88 -18.33
N GLU A 123 -13.80 31.84 -18.30
CA GLU A 123 -15.09 31.79 -18.98
C GLU A 123 -16.10 32.78 -18.38
N GLN A 124 -16.13 32.92 -17.06
CA GLN A 124 -16.94 33.95 -16.38
C GLN A 124 -16.51 35.36 -16.78
N ASN A 125 -15.20 35.62 -16.85
CA ASN A 125 -14.66 36.90 -17.31
C ASN A 125 -15.04 37.19 -18.77
N LEU A 126 -14.96 36.19 -19.65
CA LEU A 126 -15.40 36.31 -21.04
C LEU A 126 -16.90 36.64 -21.13
N ALA A 127 -17.73 35.99 -20.32
CA ALA A 127 -19.17 36.28 -20.26
C ALA A 127 -19.45 37.71 -19.78
N ALA A 128 -18.71 38.18 -18.76
CA ALA A 128 -18.83 39.55 -18.27
C ALA A 128 -18.40 40.59 -19.33
N VAL A 129 -17.33 40.33 -20.08
CA VAL A 129 -16.90 41.19 -21.19
C VAL A 129 -17.93 41.23 -22.31
N LYS A 130 -18.50 40.08 -22.70
CA LYS A 130 -19.59 40.03 -23.69
C LYS A 130 -20.79 40.87 -23.25
N LYS A 131 -21.21 40.74 -22.00
CA LYS A 131 -22.29 41.56 -21.44
C LYS A 131 -21.97 43.07 -21.48
N ARG A 132 -20.73 43.45 -21.14
CA ARG A 132 -20.28 44.85 -21.23
C ARG A 132 -20.30 45.39 -22.67
N ILE A 133 -20.04 44.55 -23.67
CA ILE A 133 -20.17 44.91 -25.08
C ILE A 133 -21.65 45.15 -25.43
N ASP A 134 -22.54 44.25 -25.01
CA ASP A 134 -23.98 44.35 -25.27
C ASP A 134 -24.61 45.58 -24.60
N ASP A 135 -24.15 45.94 -23.40
CA ASP A 135 -24.59 47.12 -22.65
C ASP A 135 -23.91 48.43 -23.12
N CYS A 136 -22.96 48.37 -24.06
CA CYS A 136 -22.20 49.54 -24.51
C CYS A 136 -22.99 50.39 -25.51
N ASN A 137 -22.89 51.72 -25.39
CA ASN A 137 -23.49 52.63 -26.35
C ASN A 137 -22.77 52.57 -27.70
N ALA A 138 -23.51 52.39 -28.79
CA ALA A 138 -22.97 52.28 -30.15
C ALA A 138 -22.19 53.52 -30.65
N GLY A 139 -22.31 54.66 -29.96
CA GLY A 139 -21.57 55.89 -30.27
C GLY A 139 -20.16 55.97 -29.64
N ASP A 140 -19.80 55.04 -28.75
CA ASP A 140 -18.51 55.01 -28.04
C ASP A 140 -17.56 53.99 -28.71
N THR A 141 -17.11 54.32 -29.91
CA THR A 141 -16.37 53.41 -30.81
C THR A 141 -15.05 52.92 -30.22
N ASP A 142 -14.36 53.75 -29.45
CA ASP A 142 -13.05 53.42 -28.87
C ASP A 142 -13.21 52.36 -27.78
N LYS A 143 -14.18 52.52 -26.87
CA LYS A 143 -14.48 51.51 -25.84
C LYS A 143 -14.97 50.19 -26.42
N LEU A 144 -15.74 50.25 -27.51
CA LEU A 144 -16.20 49.05 -28.19
C LEU A 144 -15.04 48.29 -28.84
N ALA A 145 -14.04 49.00 -29.38
CA ALA A 145 -12.83 48.39 -29.91
C ALA A 145 -12.00 47.71 -28.80
N ASP A 146 -11.74 48.41 -27.69
CA ASP A 146 -10.99 47.85 -26.55
C ASP A 146 -11.66 46.61 -25.95
N LEU A 147 -12.99 46.61 -25.81
CA LEU A 147 -13.73 45.47 -25.28
C LEU A 147 -13.72 44.27 -26.23
N ASN A 148 -13.76 44.50 -27.55
CA ASN A 148 -13.63 43.42 -28.53
C ASN A 148 -12.21 42.84 -28.54
N GLU A 149 -11.18 43.67 -28.42
CA GLU A 149 -9.81 43.19 -28.27
C GLU A 149 -9.66 42.34 -27.01
N LEU A 150 -10.17 42.80 -25.86
CA LEU A 150 -10.15 42.04 -24.61
C LEU A 150 -10.89 40.69 -24.74
N LYS A 151 -12.02 40.68 -25.45
CA LYS A 151 -12.78 39.45 -25.74
C LYS A 151 -11.95 38.48 -26.58
N ASP A 152 -11.26 38.96 -27.61
CA ASP A 152 -10.43 38.13 -28.47
C ASP A 152 -9.23 37.57 -27.69
N GLN A 153 -8.56 38.40 -26.90
CA GLN A 153 -7.48 37.98 -26.01
C GLN A 153 -7.93 36.89 -25.02
N LEU A 154 -9.06 37.09 -24.33
CA LEU A 154 -9.64 36.09 -23.41
C LEU A 154 -10.01 34.80 -24.14
N THR A 155 -10.55 34.90 -25.36
CA THR A 155 -10.89 33.72 -26.17
C THR A 155 -9.64 32.92 -26.54
N THR A 156 -8.57 33.59 -26.97
CA THR A 156 -7.27 32.94 -27.24
C THR A 156 -6.68 32.34 -25.97
N GLN A 157 -6.77 33.02 -24.84
CA GLN A 157 -6.28 32.51 -23.55
C GLN A 157 -7.03 31.24 -23.12
N ILE A 158 -8.35 31.19 -23.28
CA ILE A 158 -9.15 29.99 -23.00
C ILE A 158 -8.75 28.84 -23.93
N GLN A 159 -8.48 29.09 -25.22
CA GLN A 159 -8.02 28.06 -26.15
C GLN A 159 -6.65 27.49 -25.75
N LEU A 160 -5.72 28.35 -25.35
CA LEU A 160 -4.41 27.96 -24.83
C LEU A 160 -4.56 27.13 -23.54
N GLN A 161 -5.37 27.61 -22.60
CA GLN A 161 -5.58 26.94 -21.32
C GLN A 161 -6.28 25.58 -21.51
N ASN A 162 -7.20 25.44 -22.46
CA ASN A 162 -7.77 24.15 -22.86
C ASN A 162 -6.72 23.17 -23.39
N THR A 163 -5.72 23.68 -24.13
CA THR A 163 -4.59 22.86 -24.60
C THR A 163 -3.72 22.39 -23.43
N VAL A 164 -3.49 23.25 -22.44
CA VAL A 164 -2.80 22.91 -21.19
C VAL A 164 -3.58 21.85 -20.41
N LEU A 165 -4.90 22.01 -20.26
CA LEU A 165 -5.79 21.03 -19.61
C LEU A 165 -5.70 19.66 -20.28
N GLN A 166 -5.77 19.60 -21.62
CA GLN A 166 -5.64 18.33 -22.34
C GLN A 166 -4.31 17.64 -22.06
N LYS A 167 -3.21 18.41 -22.01
CA LYS A 167 -1.89 17.88 -21.67
C LYS A 167 -1.82 17.39 -20.22
N ALA A 168 -2.35 18.16 -19.27
CA ALA A 168 -2.40 17.80 -17.86
C ALA A 168 -3.24 16.54 -17.62
N LEU A 169 -4.38 16.41 -18.29
CA LEU A 169 -5.21 15.20 -18.28
C LEU A 169 -4.45 14.00 -18.86
N GLY A 170 -3.78 14.16 -20.00
CA GLY A 170 -2.96 13.10 -20.59
C GLY A 170 -1.83 12.64 -19.66
N GLY A 171 -1.15 13.58 -18.99
CA GLY A 171 -0.15 13.29 -17.97
C GLY A 171 -0.73 12.55 -16.76
N THR A 172 -1.88 13.00 -16.26
CA THR A 172 -2.60 12.36 -15.15
C THR A 172 -3.02 10.94 -15.48
N ILE A 173 -3.55 10.71 -16.69
CA ILE A 173 -3.91 9.36 -17.16
C ILE A 173 -2.68 8.46 -17.21
N THR A 174 -1.56 8.95 -17.75
CA THR A 174 -0.30 8.20 -17.84
C THR A 174 0.21 7.82 -16.44
N MET A 175 0.19 8.75 -15.50
CA MET A 175 0.57 8.51 -14.11
C MET A 175 -0.36 7.48 -13.44
N LEU A 176 -1.69 7.62 -13.60
CA LEU A 176 -2.66 6.66 -13.07
C LEU A 176 -2.47 5.25 -13.65
N GLN A 177 -2.07 5.13 -14.91
CA GLN A 177 -1.71 3.85 -15.53
C GLN A 177 -0.46 3.24 -14.89
N GLY A 178 0.58 4.04 -14.64
CA GLY A 178 1.77 3.60 -13.90
C GLY A 178 1.44 3.13 -12.50
N GLN A 179 0.67 3.93 -11.77
CA GLN A 179 0.19 3.61 -10.43
C GLN A 179 -0.65 2.31 -10.39
N LYS A 180 -1.50 2.10 -11.39
CA LYS A 180 -2.24 0.84 -11.54
C LYS A 180 -1.30 -0.35 -11.72
N ASN A 181 -0.20 -0.17 -12.46
CA ASN A 181 0.82 -1.21 -12.62
C ASN A 181 1.50 -1.55 -11.29
N ASP A 182 1.86 -0.54 -10.49
CA ASP A 182 2.48 -0.76 -9.18
C ASP A 182 1.56 -1.54 -8.23
N ILE A 183 0.27 -1.19 -8.22
CA ILE A 183 -0.75 -1.94 -7.46
C ILE A 183 -0.89 -3.37 -7.98
N ASN A 184 -0.87 -3.58 -9.29
CA ASN A 184 -0.95 -4.92 -9.88
C ASN A 184 0.27 -5.77 -9.51
N VAL A 185 1.46 -5.18 -9.46
CA VAL A 185 2.68 -5.87 -9.01
C VAL A 185 2.55 -6.29 -7.55
N ALA A 186 2.09 -5.39 -6.67
CA ALA A 186 1.83 -5.71 -5.26
C ALA A 186 0.77 -6.82 -5.11
N LEU A 187 -0.30 -6.76 -5.90
CA LEU A 187 -1.35 -7.79 -5.91
C LEU A 187 -0.82 -9.15 -6.39
N ALA A 188 0.01 -9.17 -7.44
CA ALA A 188 0.62 -10.38 -7.96
C ALA A 188 1.58 -11.01 -6.94
N ASP A 189 2.38 -10.21 -6.25
CA ASP A 189 3.24 -10.67 -5.15
C ASP A 189 2.41 -11.28 -4.01
N HIS A 190 1.29 -10.66 -3.62
CA HIS A 190 0.34 -11.25 -2.68
C HIS A 190 -0.24 -12.58 -3.18
N GLY A 191 -0.60 -12.67 -4.47
CA GLY A 191 -1.07 -13.91 -5.09
C GLY A 191 -0.02 -15.03 -5.05
N SER A 192 1.25 -14.71 -5.29
CA SER A 192 2.37 -15.65 -5.16
C SER A 192 2.54 -16.14 -3.72
N ARG A 193 2.52 -15.22 -2.75
CA ARG A 193 2.59 -15.56 -1.32
C ARG A 193 1.41 -16.42 -0.87
N TYR A 194 0.21 -16.12 -1.35
CA TYR A 194 -0.99 -16.91 -1.09
C TYR A 194 -0.87 -18.33 -1.66
N SER A 195 -0.38 -18.46 -2.89
CA SER A 195 -0.16 -19.76 -3.53
C SER A 195 0.86 -20.61 -2.75
N ARG A 196 1.94 -19.98 -2.28
CA ARG A 196 2.92 -20.62 -1.38
C ARG A 196 2.29 -21.06 -0.06
N LEU A 197 1.41 -20.25 0.52
CA LEU A 197 0.69 -20.61 1.74
C LEU A 197 -0.18 -21.85 1.52
N GLN A 198 -0.92 -21.92 0.42
CA GLN A 198 -1.74 -23.08 0.08
C GLN A 198 -0.90 -24.35 -0.13
N MET A 199 0.26 -24.24 -0.77
CA MET A 199 1.19 -25.36 -0.93
C MET A 199 1.70 -25.86 0.44
N THR A 200 2.09 -24.94 1.33
CA THR A 200 2.50 -25.29 2.69
C THR A 200 1.37 -25.96 3.47
N GLU A 201 0.15 -25.43 3.37
CA GLU A 201 -1.04 -26.02 4.01
C GLU A 201 -1.28 -27.46 3.53
N ASN A 202 -1.24 -27.70 2.21
CA ASN A 202 -1.43 -29.03 1.65
C ASN A 202 -0.33 -30.01 2.10
N LYS A 203 0.93 -29.55 2.14
CA LYS A 203 2.04 -30.36 2.64
C LYS A 203 1.88 -30.70 4.12
N LEU A 204 1.44 -29.75 4.94
CA LEU A 204 1.17 -29.99 6.36
C LEU A 204 0.00 -30.97 6.57
N LYS A 205 -1.05 -30.88 5.77
CA LYS A 205 -2.16 -31.84 5.80
C LYS A 205 -1.69 -33.26 5.45
N GLN A 206 -0.88 -33.40 4.41
CA GLN A 206 -0.31 -34.70 4.02
C GLN A 206 0.60 -35.25 5.12
N GLN A 207 1.54 -34.44 5.62
CA GLN A 207 2.43 -34.85 6.71
C GLN A 207 1.67 -35.28 7.96
N ARG A 208 0.57 -34.60 8.29
CA ARG A 208 -0.31 -35.02 9.39
C ARG A 208 -0.91 -36.39 9.13
N THR A 209 -1.51 -36.62 7.96
CA THR A 209 -2.07 -37.93 7.59
C THR A 209 -1.01 -39.03 7.67
N ASP A 210 0.16 -38.83 7.06
CA ASP A 210 1.25 -39.81 7.09
C ASP A 210 1.72 -40.10 8.52
N THR A 211 1.75 -39.07 9.38
CA THR A 211 2.14 -39.23 10.80
C THR A 211 1.06 -39.98 11.59
N ASP A 212 -0.22 -39.68 11.36
CA ASP A 212 -1.34 -40.36 12.00
C ASP A 212 -1.38 -41.84 11.59
N GLU A 213 -1.14 -42.16 10.31
CA GLU A 213 -1.00 -43.52 9.79
C GLU A 213 0.19 -44.24 10.42
N ALA A 214 1.38 -43.66 10.41
CA ALA A 214 2.58 -44.26 11.00
C ALA A 214 2.43 -44.51 12.52
N LYS A 215 1.71 -43.62 13.22
CA LYS A 215 1.38 -43.80 14.63
C LYS A 215 0.41 -44.97 14.82
N SER A 216 -0.66 -45.01 14.01
CA SER A 216 -1.63 -46.11 14.01
C SER A 216 -0.97 -47.46 13.72
N ASP A 217 -0.06 -47.53 12.74
CA ASP A 217 0.65 -48.75 12.38
C ASP A 217 1.55 -49.23 13.53
N ASN A 218 2.30 -48.34 14.17
CA ASN A 218 3.11 -48.71 15.35
C ASN A 218 2.23 -49.18 16.52
N GLU A 219 1.14 -48.47 16.82
CA GLU A 219 0.24 -48.80 17.93
C GLU A 219 -0.50 -50.14 17.68
N ASN A 220 -0.95 -50.38 16.45
CA ASN A 220 -1.60 -51.65 16.06
C ASN A 220 -0.62 -52.82 16.02
N ALA A 221 0.62 -52.62 15.57
CA ALA A 221 1.65 -53.65 15.57
C ALA A 221 1.98 -54.12 17.00
N ASP A 222 2.06 -53.18 17.95
CA ASP A 222 2.28 -53.52 19.37
C ASP A 222 1.09 -54.30 19.95
N LEU A 223 -0.15 -53.91 19.67
CA LEU A 223 -1.34 -54.65 20.13
C LEU A 223 -1.43 -56.05 19.52
N GLY A 224 -1.18 -56.19 18.21
CA GLY A 224 -1.20 -57.48 17.54
C GLY A 224 -0.13 -58.44 18.07
N LYS A 225 1.09 -57.94 18.29
CA LYS A 225 2.18 -58.73 18.89
C LYS A 225 1.89 -59.10 20.35
N ALA A 226 1.34 -58.16 21.14
CA ALA A 226 0.91 -58.45 22.50
C ALA A 226 -0.18 -59.54 22.54
N TYR A 227 -1.14 -59.49 21.62
CA TYR A 227 -2.20 -60.50 21.50
C TYR A 227 -1.67 -61.89 21.13
N ILE A 228 -0.75 -61.97 20.15
CA ILE A 228 -0.12 -63.25 19.77
C ILE A 228 0.67 -63.83 20.94
N ASN A 229 1.54 -63.02 21.58
CA ASN A 229 2.33 -63.46 22.73
C ASN A 229 1.44 -63.92 23.89
N PHE A 230 0.32 -63.23 24.13
CA PHE A 230 -0.64 -63.62 25.14
C PHE A 230 -1.30 -64.98 24.82
N ASN A 231 -1.73 -65.19 23.57
CA ASN A 231 -2.35 -66.44 23.16
C ASN A 231 -1.35 -67.61 23.17
N GLU A 232 -0.09 -67.36 22.77
CA GLU A 232 1.00 -68.35 22.91
C GLU A 232 1.26 -68.71 24.37
N ALA A 233 1.29 -67.72 25.26
CA ALA A 233 1.44 -67.96 26.70
C ALA A 233 0.24 -68.73 27.27
N ASP A 234 -0.99 -68.43 26.85
CA ASP A 234 -2.19 -69.15 27.27
C ASP A 234 -2.19 -70.60 26.77
N LEU A 235 -1.85 -70.82 25.50
CA LEU A 235 -1.69 -72.17 24.92
C LEU A 235 -0.62 -72.98 25.66
N LEU A 236 0.53 -72.37 25.97
CA LEU A 236 1.60 -73.01 26.74
C LEU A 236 1.13 -73.32 28.17
N TYR A 237 0.38 -72.41 28.80
CA TYR A 237 -0.20 -72.61 30.12
C TYR A 237 -1.22 -73.76 30.11
N GLN A 238 -2.13 -73.81 29.15
CA GLN A 238 -3.07 -74.93 29.01
C GLN A 238 -2.35 -76.26 28.70
N ALA A 239 -1.31 -76.24 27.87
CA ALA A 239 -0.51 -77.42 27.55
C ALA A 239 0.26 -77.94 28.77
N THR A 240 0.86 -77.04 29.56
CA THR A 240 1.53 -77.41 30.82
C THR A 240 0.53 -77.94 31.84
N LEU A 241 -0.65 -77.34 31.98
CA LEU A 241 -1.71 -77.81 32.88
C LEU A 241 -2.23 -79.19 32.47
N ASN A 242 -2.40 -79.44 31.17
CA ASN A 242 -2.73 -80.77 30.62
C ASN A 242 -1.61 -81.79 30.84
N ALA A 243 -0.35 -81.41 30.62
CA ALA A 243 0.80 -82.27 30.85
C ALA A 243 0.95 -82.63 32.34
N THR A 244 0.83 -81.64 33.24
CA THR A 244 0.81 -81.84 34.68
C THR A 244 -0.37 -82.71 35.10
N SER A 245 -1.56 -82.52 34.51
CA SER A 245 -2.73 -83.39 34.76
C SER A 245 -2.50 -84.82 34.29
N LYS A 246 -1.84 -85.04 33.15
CA LYS A 246 -1.44 -86.38 32.69
C LYS A 246 -0.39 -87.01 33.59
N ILE A 247 0.61 -86.26 34.03
CA ILE A 247 1.65 -86.72 34.97
C ILE A 247 0.99 -87.11 36.30
N LEU A 248 0.13 -86.28 36.87
CA LEU A 248 -0.60 -86.57 38.10
C LEU A 248 -1.55 -87.76 37.94
N GLY A 249 -2.23 -87.88 36.80
CA GLY A 249 -3.13 -88.99 36.48
C GLY A 249 -2.40 -90.33 36.27
N GLN A 250 -1.21 -90.34 35.67
CA GLN A 250 -0.41 -91.55 35.48
C GLN A 250 0.47 -91.90 36.69
N SER A 251 0.85 -90.93 37.53
CA SER A 251 1.80 -91.13 38.63
C SER A 251 1.18 -91.74 39.90
N LEU A 252 -0.13 -91.79 40.05
CA LEU A 252 -0.78 -92.41 41.22
C LEU A 252 -1.59 -93.68 40.91
N LEU A 253 -2.14 -93.84 39.69
CA LEU A 253 -3.00 -94.99 39.38
C LEU A 253 -2.26 -96.23 38.83
N ASN A 254 -0.96 -96.14 38.54
CA ASN A 254 -0.13 -97.25 38.05
C ASN A 254 0.84 -97.82 39.12
N PHE A 255 0.72 -97.40 40.37
CA PHE A 255 1.59 -97.86 41.47
C PHE A 255 0.87 -98.70 42.54
N ILE A 256 -0.41 -99.04 42.33
CA ILE A 256 -1.18 -100.03 43.10
C ILE A 256 -1.69 -101.07 42.11
#